data_AF-A0A4Q3CPL6-F1
#
_entry.id   AF-A0A4Q3CPL6-F1
#
_cell.length_a   1.000
_cell.length_b   1.000
_cell.length_c   1.000
_cell.angle_alpha   90.00
_cell.angle_beta   90.00
_cell.angle_gamma   90.00
#
_symmetry.space_group_name_H-M   'P 1'
#
loop_
_entity.id
_entity.type
_entity.pdbx_description
1 polymer ?
#
loop_
_entity_poly.entity_id
_entity_poly.type
_entity_poly.pdbx_seq_one_letter_code
_entity_poly.pdbx_strand_id
1 'polypeptide(L)'
;MFTAPGFLSGRSSRLQKTPEPVTPYRRAQELWDRRMGLALAHAATWRTAAFFSLALSAAMATGVVALALRPAAVPFVIEASETGEARLVGPATSVYHPSDAVVRASPDSFQLRWRESTYANGTLIDVERFTGVATIVIDPPATPERLSKNPLGLYVHSFN
;
A
#
# COMPACT_ATOMS: atom_id res chain seq x y z
N MET A 1 47.82 60.14 51.21
CA MET A 1 48.51 59.08 51.97
C MET A 1 47.45 58.37 52.81
N PHE A 2 47.53 57.04 52.88
CA PHE A 2 46.69 56.06 53.60
C PHE A 2 45.49 55.41 52.89
N THR A 3 45.68 54.10 52.70
CA THR A 3 44.86 52.99 52.24
C THR A 3 43.63 52.72 53.13
N ALA A 4 42.54 52.24 52.53
CA ALA A 4 41.64 51.27 53.17
C ALA A 4 41.29 50.15 52.16
N PRO A 5 41.44 48.87 52.51
CA PRO A 5 41.29 47.77 51.56
C PRO A 5 39.83 47.41 51.35
N GLY A 6 39.50 47.02 50.11
CA GLY A 6 38.19 46.49 49.76
C GLY A 6 37.91 45.18 50.47
N PHE A 7 36.71 45.08 51.06
CA PHE A 7 36.09 43.81 51.41
C PHE A 7 34.84 43.60 50.57
N LEU A 8 34.73 42.36 50.10
CA LEU A 8 33.92 41.89 49.00
C LEU A 8 32.41 42.03 49.22
N SER A 9 31.74 42.32 48.10
CA SER A 9 30.32 42.17 47.80
C SER A 9 29.62 41.05 48.60
N GLY A 10 28.40 41.35 49.06
CA GLY A 10 27.56 40.52 49.90
C GLY A 10 27.47 39.06 49.44
N ARG A 11 27.88 38.15 50.32
CA ARG A 11 27.49 36.75 50.22
C ARG A 11 26.02 36.64 50.60
N SER A 12 25.21 36.23 49.62
CA SER A 12 23.83 35.84 49.79
C SER A 12 23.67 34.93 51.01
N SER A 13 22.84 35.35 51.97
CA SER A 13 22.26 34.42 52.93
C SER A 13 21.34 33.52 52.12
N ARG A 14 21.87 32.37 51.74
CA ARG A 14 21.09 31.25 51.21
C ARG A 14 20.22 30.81 52.39
N LEU A 15 19.01 31.38 52.49
CA LEU A 15 17.99 30.98 53.46
C LEU A 15 17.91 29.45 53.36
N GLN A 16 18.47 28.75 54.34
CA GLN A 16 18.27 27.31 54.45
C GLN A 16 16.79 27.15 54.71
N LYS A 17 16.08 26.62 53.70
CA LYS A 17 14.67 26.27 53.82
C LYS A 17 14.57 25.37 55.06
N THR A 18 13.92 25.85 56.12
CA THR A 18 13.74 25.07 57.34
C THR A 18 13.16 23.72 56.93
N PRO A 19 13.79 22.58 57.29
CA PRO A 19 13.23 21.29 56.94
C PRO A 19 11.82 21.21 57.52
N GLU A 20 10.83 20.98 56.66
CA GLU A 20 9.46 20.88 57.11
C GLU A 20 9.33 19.77 58.16
N PRO A 21 8.53 19.98 59.23
CA PRO A 21 8.35 18.99 60.28
C PRO A 21 7.68 17.73 59.73
N VAL A 22 8.30 16.58 59.99
CA VAL A 22 7.81 15.28 59.52
C VAL A 22 6.60 14.85 60.36
N THR A 23 5.40 14.95 59.79
CA THR A 23 4.16 14.54 60.46
C THR A 23 3.91 13.03 60.30
N PRO A 24 3.18 12.39 61.24
CA PRO A 24 2.77 10.99 61.11
C PRO A 24 2.00 10.70 59.81
N TYR A 25 1.20 11.67 59.36
CA TYR A 25 0.46 11.61 58.09
C TYR A 25 1.40 11.55 56.88
N ARG A 26 2.48 12.34 56.86
CA ARG A 26 3.47 12.29 55.77
C ARG A 26 4.13 10.92 55.64
N ARG A 27 4.52 10.30 56.77
CA ARG A 27 5.12 8.95 56.76
C ARG A 27 4.15 7.89 56.22
N ALA A 28 2.87 8.00 56.56
CA ALA A 28 1.86 7.10 56.04
C ALA A 28 1.69 7.26 54.51
N GLN A 29 1.73 8.49 54.02
CA GLN A 29 1.69 8.78 52.58
C GLN A 29 2.95 8.25 51.86
N GLU A 30 4.13 8.44 52.42
CA GLU A 30 5.39 7.90 51.86
C GLU A 30 5.38 6.36 51.78
N LEU A 31 4.83 5.68 52.79
CA LEU A 31 4.68 4.22 52.78
C LEU A 31 3.67 3.74 51.72
N TRP A 32 2.57 4.49 51.54
CA TRP A 32 1.60 4.23 50.49
C TRP A 32 2.22 4.42 49.11
N ASP A 33 2.90 5.55 48.88
CA ASP A 33 3.55 5.89 47.62
C ASP A 33 4.64 4.87 47.27
N ARG A 34 5.43 4.41 48.25
CA ARG A 34 6.44 3.36 48.06
C ARG A 34 5.84 2.00 47.70
N ARG A 35 4.62 1.69 48.16
CA ARG A 35 3.93 0.42 47.88
C ARG A 35 3.12 0.45 46.59
N MET A 36 2.40 1.54 46.33
CA MET A 36 1.41 1.66 45.26
C MET A 36 1.89 2.50 44.07
N GLY A 37 2.91 3.35 44.23
CA GLY A 37 3.37 4.28 43.20
C GLY A 37 3.91 3.58 41.95
N LEU A 38 4.60 2.44 42.11
CA LEU A 38 5.09 1.65 40.97
C LEU A 38 3.94 0.95 40.22
N ALA A 39 2.92 0.46 40.92
CA ALA A 39 1.81 -0.26 40.30
C ALA A 39 0.92 0.67 39.45
N LEU A 40 0.62 1.86 39.96
CA LEU A 40 -0.15 2.86 39.22
C LEU A 40 0.62 3.42 38.02
N ALA A 41 1.93 3.64 38.17
CA ALA A 41 2.79 4.06 37.07
C ALA A 41 2.87 3.00 35.96
N HIS A 42 3.06 1.72 36.33
CA HIS A 42 3.03 0.63 35.35
C HIS A 42 1.68 0.53 34.63
N ALA A 43 0.56 0.64 35.36
CA ALA A 43 -0.77 0.59 34.75
C ALA A 43 -0.98 1.67 33.68
N ALA A 44 -0.47 2.89 33.90
CA ALA A 44 -0.49 3.95 32.89
C ALA A 44 0.38 3.60 31.66
N THR A 45 1.59 3.08 31.87
CA THR A 45 2.51 2.67 30.79
C THR A 45 1.95 1.52 29.96
N TRP A 46 1.24 0.57 30.56
CA TRP A 46 0.61 -0.53 29.82
C TRP A 46 -0.55 -0.06 28.95
N ARG A 47 -1.30 0.94 29.41
CA ARG A 47 -2.39 1.54 28.60
C ARG A 47 -1.81 2.23 27.38
N THR A 48 -0.74 3.02 27.53
CA THR A 48 -0.11 3.70 26.40
C THR A 48 0.53 2.71 25.42
N ALA A 49 1.18 1.65 25.93
CA ALA A 49 1.73 0.59 25.09
C ALA A 49 0.65 -0.15 24.29
N ALA A 50 -0.50 -0.46 24.90
CA ALA A 50 -1.61 -1.11 24.22
C ALA A 50 -2.20 -0.25 23.11
N PHE A 51 -2.44 1.05 23.37
CA PHE A 51 -2.94 1.97 22.34
C PHE A 51 -1.94 2.16 21.19
N PHE A 52 -0.63 2.23 21.49
CA PHE A 52 0.39 2.34 20.47
C PHE A 52 0.44 1.10 19.57
N SER A 53 0.36 -0.09 20.17
CA SER A 53 0.31 -1.36 19.41
C SER A 53 -0.93 -1.44 18.51
N LEU A 54 -2.09 -1.06 19.02
CA LEU A 54 -3.33 -1.04 18.25
C LEU A 54 -3.26 -0.03 17.09
N ALA A 55 -2.73 1.18 17.33
CA ALA A 55 -2.56 2.20 16.31
C ALA A 55 -1.59 1.76 15.21
N LEU A 56 -0.46 1.15 15.60
CA LEU A 56 0.51 0.61 14.65
C LEU A 56 -0.10 -0.52 13.80
N SER A 57 -0.86 -1.42 14.41
CA SER A 57 -1.57 -2.49 13.70
C SER A 57 -2.59 -1.93 12.70
N ALA A 58 -3.40 -0.96 13.12
CA ALA A 58 -4.37 -0.30 12.25
C ALA A 58 -3.69 0.43 11.07
N ALA A 59 -2.56 1.11 11.32
CA ALA A 59 -1.79 1.77 10.28
C ALA A 59 -1.24 0.76 9.25
N MET A 60 -0.70 -0.38 9.72
CA MET A 60 -0.22 -1.45 8.85
C MET A 60 -1.36 -2.07 8.03
N ALA A 61 -2.49 -2.39 8.65
CA ALA A 61 -3.66 -2.92 7.97
C ALA A 61 -4.18 -1.95 6.90
N THR A 62 -4.27 -0.66 7.24
CA THR A 62 -4.67 0.40 6.29
C THR A 62 -3.69 0.49 5.13
N GLY A 63 -2.39 0.41 5.38
CA GLY A 63 -1.36 0.42 4.33
C GLY A 63 -1.49 -0.77 3.37
N VAL A 64 -1.74 -1.97 3.90
CA VAL A 64 -1.97 -3.17 3.07
C VAL A 64 -3.25 -3.03 2.25
N VAL A 65 -4.35 -2.58 2.84
CA VAL A 65 -5.60 -2.34 2.12
C VAL A 65 -5.41 -1.29 1.02
N ALA A 66 -4.70 -0.20 1.32
CA ALA A 66 -4.39 0.84 0.33
C ALA A 66 -3.53 0.32 -0.82
N LEU A 67 -2.59 -0.61 -0.55
CA LEU A 67 -1.81 -1.27 -1.60
C LEU A 67 -2.67 -2.25 -2.42
N ALA A 68 -3.54 -3.02 -1.76
CA ALA A 68 -4.43 -3.99 -2.40
C ALA A 68 -5.48 -3.33 -3.31
N LEU A 69 -5.88 -2.10 -2.99
CA LEU A 69 -6.79 -1.30 -3.80
C LEU A 69 -6.10 -0.59 -4.97
N ARG A 70 -4.77 -0.71 -5.14
CA ARG A 70 -4.09 -0.15 -6.32
C ARG A 70 -4.53 -0.95 -7.55
N PRO A 71 -5.12 -0.31 -8.58
CA PRO A 71 -5.51 -0.99 -9.80
C PRO A 71 -4.27 -1.62 -10.46
N ALA A 72 -4.18 -2.95 -10.42
CA ALA A 72 -3.13 -3.71 -11.06
C ALA A 72 -3.60 -4.17 -12.43
N ALA A 73 -3.55 -3.28 -13.42
CA ALA A 73 -3.59 -3.64 -14.82
C ALA A 73 -3.10 -2.45 -15.65
N VAL A 74 -1.90 -2.54 -16.19
CA VAL A 74 -1.49 -1.71 -17.33
C VAL A 74 -1.87 -2.51 -18.58
N PRO A 75 -2.96 -2.17 -19.28
CA PRO A 75 -3.26 -2.83 -20.54
C PRO A 75 -2.19 -2.43 -21.56
N PHE A 76 -1.60 -3.41 -22.23
CA PHE A 76 -0.71 -3.17 -23.35
C PHE A 76 -1.56 -3.01 -24.61
N VAL A 77 -1.51 -1.83 -25.23
CA VAL A 77 -2.06 -1.62 -26.58
C VAL A 77 -0.96 -1.99 -27.56
N ILE A 78 -1.24 -2.97 -28.41
CA ILE A 78 -0.43 -3.25 -29.58
C ILE A 78 -0.95 -2.35 -30.71
N GLU A 79 -0.12 -1.42 -31.19
CA GLU A 79 -0.43 -0.72 -32.43
C GLU A 79 -0.12 -1.68 -33.58
N ALA A 80 -1.15 -2.20 -34.24
CA ALA A 80 -0.98 -2.87 -35.52
C ALA A 80 -0.72 -1.79 -36.57
N SER A 81 0.54 -1.61 -36.99
CA SER A 81 0.81 -0.82 -38.20
C SER A 81 0.14 -1.50 -39.39
N GLU A 82 -0.18 -0.74 -40.43
CA GLU A 82 -0.83 -1.21 -41.67
C GLU A 82 -0.05 -2.35 -42.37
N THR A 83 1.20 -2.60 -41.97
CA THR A 83 2.09 -3.65 -42.47
C THR A 83 2.29 -4.83 -41.49
N GLY A 84 1.64 -4.85 -40.32
CA GLY A 84 1.68 -5.96 -39.37
C GLY A 84 2.92 -6.02 -38.45
N GLU A 85 3.71 -4.95 -38.36
CA GLU A 85 4.84 -4.88 -37.41
C GLU A 85 4.34 -4.43 -36.02
N ALA A 86 4.50 -5.31 -35.02
CA ALA A 86 4.17 -5.01 -33.63
C ALA A 86 5.22 -4.05 -33.03
N ARG A 87 4.91 -2.76 -32.98
CA ARG A 87 5.74 -1.77 -32.27
C ARG A 87 5.14 -1.49 -30.89
N LEU A 88 5.98 -1.54 -29.86
CA LEU A 88 5.57 -1.37 -28.47
C LEU A 88 5.41 0.13 -28.17
N VAL A 89 4.16 0.62 -28.09
CA VAL A 89 3.87 2.06 -27.99
C VAL A 89 3.27 2.39 -26.63
N GLY A 90 4.12 2.40 -25.60
CA GLY A 90 3.84 3.00 -24.29
C GLY A 90 2.65 2.43 -23.49
N PRO A 91 2.46 2.87 -22.23
CA PRO A 91 1.33 2.45 -21.41
C PRO A 91 0.03 3.07 -21.92
N ALA A 92 -0.97 2.23 -22.23
CA ALA A 92 -2.27 2.68 -22.69
C ALA A 92 -2.99 3.41 -21.53
N THR A 93 -3.29 4.70 -21.74
CA THR A 93 -4.03 5.53 -20.76
C THR A 93 -5.55 5.32 -20.87
N SER A 94 -6.01 4.28 -21.58
CA SER A 94 -7.43 4.02 -21.76
C SER A 94 -8.02 3.33 -20.53
N VAL A 95 -9.14 3.87 -20.04
CA VAL A 95 -9.90 3.25 -18.96
C VAL A 95 -10.37 1.88 -19.45
N TYR A 96 -9.82 0.81 -18.85
CA TYR A 96 -10.25 -0.56 -19.11
C TYR A 96 -11.70 -0.71 -18.65
N HIS A 97 -12.62 -0.67 -19.61
CA HIS A 97 -13.99 -1.10 -19.41
C HIS A 97 -14.08 -2.56 -19.83
N PRO A 98 -14.23 -3.52 -18.88
CA PRO A 98 -14.47 -4.91 -19.23
C PRO A 98 -15.88 -5.04 -19.83
N SER A 99 -16.03 -4.75 -21.12
CA SER A 99 -17.33 -4.81 -21.80
C SER A 99 -17.55 -6.09 -22.60
N ASP A 100 -16.57 -6.97 -22.64
CA ASP A 100 -16.47 -7.94 -23.72
C ASP A 100 -16.37 -9.35 -23.14
N ALA A 101 -17.55 -9.85 -22.78
CA ALA A 101 -17.72 -11.21 -22.30
C ALA A 101 -17.44 -12.21 -23.42
N VAL A 102 -16.51 -13.13 -23.17
CA VAL A 102 -16.36 -14.35 -23.96
C VAL A 102 -17.46 -15.31 -23.53
N VAL A 103 -18.39 -15.62 -24.44
CA VAL A 103 -19.48 -16.57 -24.18
C VAL A 103 -19.14 -17.87 -24.88
N ARG A 104 -19.17 -18.98 -24.13
CA ARG A 104 -19.02 -20.31 -24.74
C ARG A 104 -20.24 -20.59 -25.63
N ALA A 105 -20.01 -20.74 -26.93
CA ALA A 105 -21.05 -21.04 -27.91
C ALA A 105 -21.24 -22.57 -28.08
N SER A 106 -20.17 -23.35 -27.95
CA SER A 106 -20.16 -24.82 -28.06
C SER A 106 -19.00 -25.44 -27.25
N PRO A 107 -18.79 -26.78 -27.26
CA PRO A 107 -17.62 -27.40 -26.63
C PRO A 107 -16.28 -26.83 -27.12
N ASP A 108 -16.20 -26.48 -28.40
CA ASP A 108 -14.95 -26.04 -29.04
C ASP A 108 -15.05 -24.60 -29.57
N SER A 109 -16.22 -23.98 -29.58
CA SER A 109 -16.43 -22.63 -30.12
C SER A 109 -16.82 -21.59 -29.06
N PHE A 110 -16.29 -20.39 -29.22
CA PHE A 110 -16.44 -19.26 -28.31
C PHE A 110 -16.85 -18.02 -29.09
N GLN A 111 -17.92 -17.37 -28.64
CA GLN A 111 -18.30 -16.06 -29.12
C GLN A 111 -17.42 -15.03 -28.41
N LEU A 112 -16.63 -14.33 -29.21
CA LEU A 112 -15.78 -13.23 -28.82
C LEU A 112 -16.50 -11.94 -29.17
N ARG A 113 -16.58 -11.04 -28.20
CA ARG A 113 -16.92 -9.64 -28.43
C ARG A 113 -15.66 -8.87 -28.10
N TRP A 114 -15.28 -7.89 -28.90
CA TRP A 114 -14.15 -7.02 -28.59
C TRP A 114 -14.41 -5.63 -29.16
N ARG A 115 -13.60 -4.67 -28.71
CA ARG A 115 -13.68 -3.29 -29.13
C ARG A 115 -12.31 -2.83 -29.58
N GLU A 116 -12.21 -2.33 -30.80
CA GLU A 116 -10.99 -1.70 -31.30
C GLU A 116 -11.10 -0.19 -31.06
N SER A 117 -9.99 0.42 -30.66
CA SER A 117 -9.95 1.85 -30.35
C SER A 117 -8.80 2.46 -31.12
N THR A 118 -9.13 3.34 -32.06
CA THR A 118 -8.16 4.04 -32.89
C THR A 118 -7.79 5.35 -32.22
N TYR A 119 -6.51 5.52 -31.93
CA TYR A 119 -5.95 6.76 -31.39
C TYR A 119 -5.11 7.44 -32.47
N ALA A 120 -5.24 8.75 -32.65
CA ALA A 120 -4.16 9.51 -33.28
C ALA A 120 -3.76 10.71 -32.43
N ASN A 121 -2.45 10.96 -32.39
CA ASN A 121 -1.84 12.00 -31.56
C ASN A 121 -2.28 11.94 -30.08
N GLY A 122 -2.45 10.73 -29.55
CA GLY A 122 -2.88 10.51 -28.16
C GLY A 122 -4.35 10.80 -27.87
N THR A 123 -5.15 11.17 -28.87
CA THR A 123 -6.59 11.39 -28.74
C THR A 123 -7.34 10.19 -29.33
N LEU A 124 -8.36 9.71 -28.61
CA LEU A 124 -9.26 8.67 -29.10
C LEU A 124 -10.09 9.23 -30.26
N ILE A 125 -9.91 8.66 -31.44
CA ILE A 125 -10.61 9.09 -32.66
C ILE A 125 -11.84 8.24 -32.89
N ASP A 126 -11.72 6.93 -32.68
CA ASP A 126 -12.82 6.02 -32.98
C ASP A 126 -12.82 4.79 -32.10
N VAL A 127 -14.00 4.21 -31.92
CA VAL A 127 -14.27 3.04 -31.11
C VAL A 127 -15.27 2.16 -31.83
N GLU A 128 -14.78 1.09 -32.45
CA GLU A 128 -15.61 0.10 -33.12
C GLU A 128 -15.78 -1.14 -32.25
N ARG A 129 -16.98 -1.73 -32.27
CA ARG A 129 -17.28 -2.98 -31.56
C ARG A 129 -17.46 -4.10 -32.56
N PHE A 130 -16.77 -5.19 -32.33
CA PHE A 130 -16.81 -6.38 -33.15
C PHE A 130 -17.37 -7.56 -32.38
N THR A 131 -17.89 -8.52 -33.13
CA THR A 131 -18.33 -9.82 -32.61
C THR A 131 -17.89 -10.87 -33.61
N GLY A 132 -17.32 -11.96 -33.11
CA GLY A 132 -16.87 -13.07 -33.93
C GLY A 132 -16.97 -14.37 -33.16
N VAL A 133 -16.94 -15.49 -33.87
CA VAL A 133 -16.95 -16.83 -33.29
C VAL A 133 -15.65 -17.53 -33.65
N ALA A 134 -14.87 -17.88 -32.62
CA ALA A 134 -13.63 -18.62 -32.76
C ALA A 134 -13.84 -20.08 -32.35
N THR A 135 -13.38 -21.03 -33.17
CA THR A 135 -13.24 -22.43 -32.76
C THR A 135 -11.82 -22.67 -32.31
N ILE A 136 -11.64 -23.24 -31.12
CA ILE A 136 -10.35 -23.44 -30.47
C ILE A 136 -10.05 -24.94 -30.39
N VAL A 137 -8.81 -25.31 -30.69
CA VAL A 137 -8.27 -26.66 -30.53
C VAL A 137 -7.08 -26.61 -29.59
N ILE A 138 -6.98 -27.61 -28.70
CA ILE A 138 -5.85 -27.77 -27.78
C ILE A 138 -4.97 -28.90 -28.30
N ASP A 139 -3.76 -28.57 -28.75
CA ASP A 139 -2.72 -29.52 -29.16
C ASP A 139 -1.53 -29.43 -28.18
N PRO A 140 -1.43 -30.36 -27.19
CA PRO A 140 -0.41 -30.29 -26.15
C PRO A 140 1.02 -30.27 -26.73
N PRO A 141 1.83 -29.23 -26.43
CA PRO A 141 3.16 -29.11 -27.01
C PRO A 141 4.10 -30.18 -26.46
N ALA A 142 4.60 -31.06 -27.34
CA ALA A 142 5.55 -32.11 -26.98
C ALA A 142 7.03 -31.66 -27.02
N THR A 143 7.31 -30.50 -27.62
CA THR A 143 8.69 -29.98 -27.78
C THR A 143 8.94 -28.74 -26.91
N PRO A 144 10.15 -28.59 -26.35
CA PRO A 144 10.49 -27.45 -25.49
C PRO A 144 10.35 -26.09 -26.21
N GLU A 145 10.61 -26.04 -27.52
CA GLU A 145 10.42 -24.83 -28.33
C GLU A 145 8.95 -24.43 -28.45
N ARG A 146 8.03 -25.41 -28.54
CA ARG A 146 6.59 -25.14 -28.57
C ARG A 146 6.06 -24.79 -27.19
N LEU A 147 6.56 -25.44 -26.15
CA LEU A 147 6.18 -25.17 -24.76
C LEU A 147 6.55 -23.74 -24.35
N SER A 148 7.68 -23.21 -24.81
CA SER A 148 8.09 -21.83 -24.53
C SER A 148 7.22 -20.76 -25.21
N LYS A 149 6.67 -21.05 -26.40
CA LYS A 149 5.83 -20.11 -27.15
C LYS A 149 4.35 -20.22 -26.82
N ASN A 150 3.86 -21.44 -26.58
CA ASN A 150 2.46 -21.73 -26.32
C ASN A 150 2.35 -22.90 -25.33
N PRO A 151 2.53 -22.66 -24.02
CA PRO A 151 2.52 -23.72 -23.02
C PRO A 151 1.18 -24.45 -22.90
N LEU A 152 0.08 -23.81 -23.33
CA LEU A 152 -1.26 -24.40 -23.32
C LEU A 152 -1.59 -25.18 -24.59
N GLY A 153 -0.79 -25.04 -25.66
CA GLY A 153 -1.11 -25.67 -26.95
C GLY A 153 -2.40 -25.15 -27.57
N LEU A 154 -2.82 -23.92 -27.26
CA LEU A 154 -4.08 -23.37 -27.73
C LEU A 154 -3.94 -22.81 -29.16
N TYR A 155 -4.78 -23.27 -30.08
CA TYR A 155 -4.83 -22.80 -31.46
C TYR A 155 -6.25 -22.44 -31.89
N VAL A 156 -6.39 -21.41 -32.73
CA VAL A 156 -7.66 -21.08 -33.37
C VAL A 156 -7.74 -21.87 -34.68
N HIS A 157 -8.74 -22.74 -34.79
CA HIS A 157 -9.00 -23.54 -35.99
C HIS A 157 -9.82 -22.76 -37.03
N SER A 158 -10.83 -22.03 -36.57
CA SER A 158 -11.66 -21.18 -37.43
C SER A 158 -12.07 -19.90 -36.72
N PHE A 159 -12.30 -18.86 -37.51
CA PHE A 159 -12.80 -17.57 -37.06
C PHE A 159 -13.80 -17.04 -38.08
N ASN A 160 -14.98 -16.63 -37.61
CA ASN A 160 -16.03 -16.00 -38.42
C ASN A 160 -16.51 -14.71 -37.77
#